data_AF-A0A4V2YC30-F1
#
_entry.id   AF-A0A4V2YC30-F1
#
_cell.length_a   1.000
_cell.length_b   1.000
_cell.length_c   1.000
_cell.angle_alpha   90.00
_cell.angle_beta   90.00
_cell.angle_gamma   90.00
#
_symmetry.space_group_name_H-M   'P 1'
#
loop_
_entity.id
_entity.type
_entity.pdbx_description
1 polymer ?
#
loop_
_entity_poly.entity_id
_entity_poly.type
_entity_poly.pdbx_seq_one_letter_code
_entity_poly.pdbx_strand_id
1 'polypeptide(L)'
;MSTETVPRTVRIAGVLTTLQAVAALVFVVALLVRSASNDLGGVGQLERGETWGEAGYYALLASGVLAAGIGLIKGKHWARTPALLLQLLLLGTAWYAAGPSGRPLIGLIIAVPAVAVLWFLFNREGREWSFHASMAPDARED
;
A
#
# COMPACT_ATOMS: atom_id res chain seq x y z
N MET A 1 -11.60 3.72 -32.08
CA MET A 1 -11.35 2.76 -30.99
C MET A 1 -10.33 3.40 -30.06
N SER A 2 -10.80 4.24 -29.13
CA SER A 2 -9.92 4.95 -28.19
C SER A 2 -9.31 3.92 -27.27
N THR A 3 -8.03 3.64 -27.39
CA THR A 3 -7.30 2.80 -26.44
C THR A 3 -7.47 3.44 -25.07
N GLU A 4 -8.31 2.85 -24.22
CA GLU A 4 -8.58 3.29 -22.85
C GLU A 4 -7.28 3.18 -22.06
N THR A 5 -6.47 4.22 -22.20
CA THR A 5 -5.09 4.24 -21.72
C THR A 5 -5.18 4.61 -20.25
N VAL A 6 -4.73 3.70 -19.39
CA VAL A 6 -4.71 3.93 -17.93
C VAL A 6 -4.10 5.31 -17.65
N PRO A 7 -4.81 6.21 -16.93
CA PRO A 7 -4.30 7.54 -16.65
C PRO A 7 -2.93 7.47 -15.97
N ARG A 8 -2.04 8.39 -16.35
CA ARG A 8 -0.68 8.44 -15.79
C ARG A 8 -0.70 8.57 -14.26
N THR A 9 -1.67 9.29 -13.73
CA THR A 9 -1.94 9.45 -12.30
C THR A 9 -2.16 8.10 -11.60
N VAL A 10 -2.99 7.23 -12.17
CA VAL A 10 -3.25 5.87 -11.63
C VAL A 10 -1.99 4.99 -11.70
N ARG A 11 -1.22 5.10 -12.79
CA ARG A 11 0.06 4.36 -12.91
C ARG A 11 1.09 4.82 -11.87
N ILE A 12 1.22 6.13 -11.64
CA ILE A 12 2.12 6.68 -10.61
C ILE A 12 1.68 6.22 -9.22
N ALA A 13 0.38 6.29 -8.92
CA ALA A 13 -0.18 5.77 -7.67
C ALA A 13 0.14 4.28 -7.48
N GLY A 14 0.01 3.48 -8.55
CA GLY A 14 0.36 2.07 -8.54
C GLY A 14 1.86 1.83 -8.26
N VAL A 15 2.76 2.58 -8.91
CA VAL A 15 4.20 2.50 -8.68
C VAL A 15 4.56 2.84 -7.23
N LEU A 16 4.04 3.94 -6.68
CA LEU A 16 4.27 4.32 -5.29
C LEU A 16 3.75 3.26 -4.31
N THR A 17 2.56 2.72 -4.57
CA THR A 17 1.97 1.62 -3.76
C THR A 17 2.84 0.36 -3.83
N THR A 18 3.35 0.01 -5.01
CA THR A 18 4.29 -1.11 -5.19
C THR A 18 5.59 -0.88 -4.43
N LEU A 19 6.15 0.34 -4.42
CA LEU A 19 7.36 0.66 -3.66
C LEU A 19 7.13 0.51 -2.15
N GLN A 20 5.98 0.95 -1.64
CA GLN A 20 5.60 0.73 -0.23
C GLN A 20 5.46 -0.76 0.09
N ALA A 21 4.88 -1.55 -0.82
CA ALA A 21 4.79 -3.00 -0.68
C ALA A 21 6.16 -3.68 -0.61
N VAL A 22 7.08 -3.26 -1.47
CA VAL A 22 8.47 -3.75 -1.47
C VAL A 22 9.16 -3.40 -0.16
N ALA A 23 8.99 -2.18 0.36
CA ALA A 23 9.52 -1.81 1.67
C ALA A 23 8.95 -2.69 2.80
N ALA A 24 7.66 -3.04 2.74
CA ALA A 24 7.05 -3.99 3.68
C ALA A 24 7.65 -5.41 3.56
N LEU A 25 7.94 -5.88 2.35
CA LEU A 25 8.63 -7.16 2.14
C LEU A 25 10.06 -7.14 2.68
N VAL A 26 10.80 -6.03 2.51
CA VAL A 26 12.12 -5.85 3.12
C VAL A 26 12.03 -5.90 4.65
N PHE A 27 10.99 -5.30 5.23
CA PHE A 27 10.72 -5.39 6.67
C PHE A 27 10.44 -6.83 7.12
N VAL A 28 9.66 -7.61 6.36
CA VAL A 28 9.43 -9.04 6.62
C VAL A 28 10.74 -9.83 6.59
N VAL A 29 11.59 -9.60 5.59
CA VAL A 29 12.91 -10.25 5.52
C VAL A 29 13.77 -9.87 6.72
N ALA A 30 13.77 -8.60 7.13
CA ALA A 30 14.49 -8.15 8.33
C ALA A 30 13.97 -8.84 9.60
N LEU A 31 12.65 -9.01 9.75
CA LEU A 31 12.05 -9.77 10.86
C LEU A 31 12.49 -11.25 10.85
N LEU A 32 12.54 -11.89 9.69
CA LEU A 32 12.99 -13.28 9.56
C LEU A 32 14.48 -13.44 9.87
N VAL A 33 15.33 -12.52 9.40
CA VAL A 33 16.77 -12.53 9.74
C VAL A 33 16.95 -12.31 11.24
N ARG A 34 16.17 -11.39 11.82
CA ARG A 34 16.17 -11.12 13.26
C ARG A 34 15.75 -12.35 14.08
N SER A 35 14.71 -13.07 13.66
CA SER A 35 14.25 -14.28 14.37
C SER A 35 15.26 -15.44 14.28
N ALA A 36 16.07 -15.47 13.22
CA ALA A 36 17.13 -16.45 13.02
C ALA A 36 18.42 -16.12 13.81
N SER A 37 18.74 -14.83 14.02
CA SER A 37 19.85 -14.39 14.88
C SER A 37 19.47 -14.54 16.36
N ASN A 38 20.24 -15.30 17.15
CA ASN A 38 19.99 -15.57 18.59
C ASN A 38 20.01 -14.33 19.53
N ASP A 39 20.07 -13.10 19.02
CA ASP A 39 20.08 -11.87 19.82
C ASP A 39 18.66 -11.49 20.28
N LEU A 40 18.28 -12.03 21.43
CA LEU A 40 17.10 -11.67 22.21
C LEU A 40 17.33 -10.30 22.88
N GLY A 41 16.89 -9.20 22.25
CA GLY A 41 16.88 -7.89 22.93
C GLY A 41 16.36 -6.69 22.13
N GLY A 42 15.10 -6.29 22.39
CA GLY A 42 14.45 -4.97 22.21
C GLY A 42 14.00 -4.59 20.78
N VAL A 43 12.75 -4.17 20.49
CA VAL A 43 11.60 -3.69 21.30
C VAL A 43 10.37 -4.60 21.11
N GLY A 44 9.74 -5.05 22.21
CA GLY A 44 8.56 -5.93 22.23
C GLY A 44 8.94 -7.41 22.30
N GLN A 45 9.25 -7.92 23.50
CA GLN A 45 9.74 -9.29 23.74
C GLN A 45 8.68 -10.33 23.32
N LEU A 46 8.79 -10.84 22.10
CA LEU A 46 7.99 -11.95 21.58
C LEU A 46 8.85 -13.22 21.59
N GLU A 47 8.28 -14.34 22.05
CA GLU A 47 8.94 -15.64 21.97
C GLU A 47 9.19 -16.04 20.50
N ARG A 48 10.16 -16.93 20.28
CA ARG A 48 10.55 -17.36 18.93
C ARG A 48 9.37 -17.84 18.09
N GLY A 49 8.34 -18.47 18.67
CA GLY A 49 7.13 -18.89 17.95
C GLY A 49 6.24 -17.73 17.47
N GLU A 50 6.17 -16.65 18.24
CA GLU A 50 5.33 -15.49 17.95
C GLU A 50 5.91 -14.64 16.81
N THR A 51 7.24 -14.53 16.73
CA THR A 51 7.92 -13.79 15.64
C THR A 51 7.71 -14.42 14.26
N TRP A 52 7.59 -15.76 14.19
CA TRP A 52 7.32 -16.46 12.93
C TRP A 52 5.88 -16.24 12.47
N GLY A 53 4.93 -16.20 13.41
CA GLY A 53 3.54 -15.83 13.15
C GLY A 53 3.42 -14.40 12.64
N GLU A 54 4.11 -13.45 13.28
CA GLU A 54 4.14 -12.04 12.87
C GLU A 54 4.75 -11.87 11.47
N ALA A 55 5.88 -12.51 11.19
CA ALA A 55 6.51 -12.46 9.88
C ALA A 55 5.60 -13.06 8.78
N GLY A 56 4.93 -14.18 9.06
CA GLY A 56 3.97 -14.80 8.14
C GLY A 56 2.77 -13.90 7.85
N TYR A 57 2.22 -13.25 8.89
CA TYR A 57 1.13 -12.30 8.76
C TYR A 57 1.52 -11.09 7.89
N TYR A 58 2.67 -10.46 8.17
CA TYR A 58 3.13 -9.33 7.37
C TYR A 58 3.52 -9.73 5.95
N ALA A 59 4.07 -10.93 5.72
CA ALA A 59 4.34 -11.45 4.38
C ALA A 59 3.05 -11.54 3.56
N LEU A 60 1.98 -12.08 4.17
CA LEU A 60 0.68 -12.18 3.53
C LEU A 60 0.13 -10.79 3.18
N LEU A 61 0.13 -9.86 4.14
CA LEU A 61 -0.32 -8.49 3.90
C LEU A 61 0.49 -7.79 2.80
N ALA A 62 1.82 -7.87 2.87
CA ALA A 62 2.71 -7.24 1.90
C ALA A 62 2.50 -7.80 0.49
N SER A 63 2.26 -9.12 0.37
CA SER A 63 1.95 -9.75 -0.92
C SER A 63 0.62 -9.27 -1.52
N GLY A 64 -0.43 -9.13 -0.70
CA GLY A 64 -1.73 -8.62 -1.14
C GLY A 64 -1.66 -7.17 -1.58
N VAL A 65 -0.92 -6.35 -0.85
CA VAL A 65 -0.63 -4.96 -1.20
C VAL A 65 0.19 -4.86 -2.49
N LEU A 66 1.19 -5.72 -2.66
CA LEU A 66 2.00 -5.77 -3.88
C LEU A 66 1.13 -6.13 -5.09
N ALA A 67 0.23 -7.10 -4.94
CA ALA A 67 -0.74 -7.46 -5.97
C ALA A 67 -1.67 -6.30 -6.32
N ALA A 68 -2.12 -5.52 -5.33
CA ALA A 68 -2.92 -4.31 -5.57
C ALA A 68 -2.11 -3.23 -6.32
N GLY A 69 -0.86 -2.95 -5.92
CA GLY A 69 0.00 -1.99 -6.63
C GLY A 69 0.23 -2.39 -8.10
N ILE A 70 0.53 -3.67 -8.35
CA ILE A 70 0.67 -4.21 -9.71
C ILE A 70 -0.67 -4.13 -10.47
N GLY A 71 -1.78 -4.40 -9.79
CA GLY A 71 -3.13 -4.27 -10.34
C GLY A 71 -3.42 -2.84 -10.81
N LEU A 72 -3.05 -1.83 -10.03
CA LEU A 72 -3.17 -0.42 -10.42
C LEU A 72 -2.33 -0.08 -11.65
N ILE A 73 -1.07 -0.56 -11.70
CA ILE A 73 -0.19 -0.36 -12.87
C ILE A 73 -0.78 -1.00 -14.12
N LYS A 74 -1.42 -2.16 -13.98
CA LYS A 74 -2.13 -2.88 -15.05
C LYS A 74 -3.53 -2.34 -15.35
N GLY A 75 -3.97 -1.26 -14.70
CA GLY A 75 -5.29 -0.66 -14.95
C GLY A 75 -6.46 -1.49 -14.44
N LYS A 76 -6.30 -2.28 -13.38
CA LYS A 76 -7.39 -3.08 -12.79
C LYS A 76 -8.16 -2.25 -11.75
N HIS A 77 -9.45 -2.02 -12.00
CA HIS A 77 -10.32 -1.20 -11.14
C HIS A 77 -10.45 -1.74 -9.70
N TRP A 78 -10.49 -3.06 -9.54
CA TRP A 78 -10.57 -3.69 -8.20
C TRP A 78 -9.41 -3.30 -7.28
N ALA A 79 -8.22 -2.98 -7.83
CA ALA A 79 -7.04 -2.66 -7.05
C ALA A 79 -7.12 -1.30 -6.34
N ARG A 80 -8.10 -0.46 -6.67
CA ARG A 80 -8.27 0.87 -6.07
C ARG A 80 -8.62 0.81 -4.59
N THR A 81 -9.64 0.03 -4.24
CA THR A 81 -10.12 -0.09 -2.85
C THR A 81 -9.02 -0.56 -1.88
N PRO A 82 -8.31 -1.68 -2.12
CA PRO A 82 -7.24 -2.11 -1.22
C PRO A 82 -6.09 -1.09 -1.14
N ALA A 83 -5.76 -0.40 -2.24
CA ALA A 83 -4.75 0.65 -2.20
C ALA A 83 -5.16 1.85 -1.34
N LEU A 84 -6.43 2.29 -1.42
CA LEU A 84 -6.95 3.38 -0.58
C LEU A 84 -6.92 3.00 0.91
N LEU A 85 -7.34 1.77 1.24
CA LEU A 85 -7.33 1.27 2.61
C LEU A 85 -5.91 1.23 3.18
N LEU A 86 -4.94 0.77 2.39
CA LEU A 86 -3.54 0.79 2.79
C LEU A 86 -3.04 2.21 3.09
N GLN A 87 -3.34 3.19 2.24
CA GLN A 87 -2.86 4.55 2.50
C GLN A 87 -3.48 5.15 3.76
N LEU A 88 -4.74 4.84 4.05
CA LEU A 88 -5.37 5.27 5.30
C LEU A 88 -4.70 4.61 6.52
N LEU A 89 -4.40 3.32 6.45
CA LEU A 89 -3.64 2.60 7.48
C LEU A 89 -2.26 3.23 7.67
N LEU A 90 -1.52 3.50 6.59
CA LEU A 90 -0.20 4.12 6.65
C LEU A 90 -0.23 5.55 7.22
N LEU A 91 -1.29 6.33 6.97
CA LEU A 91 -1.48 7.62 7.62
C LEU A 91 -1.70 7.47 9.13
N GLY A 92 -2.49 6.49 9.56
CA GLY A 92 -2.64 6.15 10.98
C GLY A 92 -1.31 5.75 11.62
N THR A 93 -0.52 4.91 10.94
CA THR A 93 0.83 4.53 11.36
C THR A 93 1.77 5.74 11.44
N ALA A 94 1.73 6.63 10.45
CA ALA A 94 2.53 7.84 10.42
C ALA A 94 2.22 8.78 11.59
N TRP A 95 0.93 8.95 11.91
CA TRP A 95 0.50 9.71 13.07
C TRP A 95 1.01 9.10 14.37
N TYR A 96 0.91 7.78 14.52
CA TYR A 96 1.42 7.07 15.70
C TYR A 96 2.94 7.19 15.85
N ALA A 97 3.67 7.12 14.73
CA ALA A 97 5.11 7.30 14.70
C ALA A 97 5.51 8.73 15.10
N ALA A 98 4.77 9.73 14.62
CA ALA A 98 5.09 11.13 14.87
C ALA A 98 4.74 11.60 16.29
N GLY A 99 3.58 11.20 16.82
CA GLY A 99 3.13 11.61 18.16
C GLY A 99 3.63 10.66 19.25
N PRO A 100 2.89 9.56 19.53
CA PRO A 100 3.20 8.63 20.62
C PRO A 100 4.62 8.05 20.61
N SER A 101 5.17 7.73 19.44
CA SER A 101 6.50 7.12 19.34
C SER A 101 7.64 8.13 19.38
N GLY A 102 7.36 9.44 19.35
CA GLY A 102 8.36 10.51 19.36
C GLY A 102 9.32 10.49 18.16
N ARG A 103 8.92 9.88 17.03
CA ARG A 103 9.74 9.72 15.81
C ARG A 103 9.10 10.44 14.62
N PRO A 104 9.03 11.78 14.65
CA PRO A 104 8.34 12.58 13.62
C PRO A 104 8.93 12.40 12.22
N LEU A 105 10.25 12.19 12.11
CA LEU A 105 10.89 11.97 10.81
C LEU A 105 10.40 10.68 10.13
N ILE A 106 10.24 9.59 10.89
CA ILE A 106 9.70 8.34 10.37
C ILE A 106 8.24 8.53 9.95
N GLY A 107 7.45 9.20 10.80
CA GLY A 107 6.07 9.56 10.46
C GLY A 107 5.97 10.33 9.15
N LEU A 108 6.84 11.33 8.93
CA LEU A 108 6.86 12.10 7.69
C LEU A 108 7.21 11.25 6.47
N ILE A 109 8.22 10.39 6.56
CA ILE A 109 8.63 9.49 5.47
C ILE A 109 7.49 8.56 5.05
N ILE A 110 6.65 8.13 6.00
CA ILE A 110 5.48 7.28 5.71
C ILE A 110 4.30 8.12 5.18
N ALA A 111 4.04 9.28 5.78
CA ALA A 111 2.89 10.13 5.45
C ALA A 111 2.96 10.69 4.02
N VAL A 112 4.12 11.21 3.60
CA VAL A 112 4.29 11.87 2.30
C VAL A 112 3.88 10.98 1.11
N PRO A 113 4.41 9.75 0.95
CA PRO A 113 3.99 8.89 -0.15
C PRO A 113 2.52 8.46 -0.03
N ALA A 114 1.99 8.28 1.18
CA ALA A 114 0.60 7.93 1.38
C ALA A 114 -0.36 9.04 0.92
N VAL A 115 -0.09 10.29 1.30
CA VAL A 115 -0.84 11.46 0.81
C VAL A 115 -0.71 11.60 -0.70
N ALA A 116 0.48 11.41 -1.26
CA ALA A 116 0.69 11.50 -2.71
C ALA A 116 -0.15 10.48 -3.48
N VAL A 117 -0.19 9.22 -3.03
CA VAL A 117 -1.03 8.18 -3.64
C VAL A 117 -2.51 8.55 -3.56
N LEU A 118 -3.00 9.00 -2.40
CA LEU A 118 -4.38 9.42 -2.23
C LEU A 118 -4.74 10.57 -3.17
N TRP A 119 -3.87 11.58 -3.29
CA TRP A 119 -4.07 12.67 -4.23
C TRP A 119 -4.18 12.14 -5.66
N PHE A 120 -3.25 11.31 -6.12
CA PHE A 120 -3.30 10.76 -7.47
C PHE A 120 -4.56 9.92 -7.74
N LEU A 121 -5.04 9.16 -6.75
CA LEU A 121 -6.26 8.34 -6.88
C LEU A 121 -7.57 9.15 -6.76
N PHE A 122 -7.56 10.32 -6.11
CA PHE A 122 -8.71 11.22 -6.01
C PHE A 122 -8.73 12.32 -7.07
N ASN A 123 -7.65 12.47 -7.85
CA ASN A 123 -7.62 13.45 -8.92
C ASN A 123 -8.71 13.17 -9.97
N ARG A 124 -9.09 14.21 -10.74
CA ARG A 124 -10.17 14.16 -11.74
C ARG A 124 -10.05 12.95 -12.67
N GLU A 125 -8.88 12.73 -13.25
CA GLU A 125 -8.60 11.59 -14.14
C GLU A 125 -8.79 10.23 -13.46
N GLY A 126 -8.37 10.09 -12.20
CA GLY A 126 -8.52 8.85 -11.43
C GLY A 126 -9.97 8.55 -11.09
N ARG A 127 -10.79 9.58 -10.88
CA ARG A 127 -12.24 9.44 -10.69
C ARG A 127 -12.93 9.09 -12.01
N GLU A 128 -12.61 9.78 -13.10
CA GLU A 128 -13.18 9.52 -14.44
C GLU A 128 -12.90 8.08 -14.88
N TRP A 129 -11.66 7.59 -14.73
CA TRP A 129 -11.32 6.18 -14.99
C TRP A 129 -12.16 5.20 -14.16
N SER A 130 -12.46 5.52 -12.90
CA SER A 130 -13.29 4.66 -12.06
C SER A 130 -14.76 4.70 -12.46
N PHE A 131 -15.27 5.83 -12.96
CA PHE A 131 -16.65 5.97 -13.39
C PHE A 131 -16.91 5.27 -14.73
N HIS A 132 -15.98 5.35 -15.68
CA HIS A 132 -16.11 4.66 -16.97
C HIS A 132 -16.15 3.12 -16.85
N ALA A 133 -15.49 2.56 -15.83
CA ALA A 133 -15.59 1.13 -15.51
C ALA A 133 -16.96 0.68 -15.01
N SER A 134 -17.75 1.62 -14.50
CA SER A 134 -19.06 1.37 -13.88
C SER A 134 -20.20 1.60 -14.87
N MET A 135 -19.91 2.02 -16.10
CA MET A 135 -20.92 2.28 -17.12
C MET A 135 -21.55 0.94 -17.52
N ALA A 136 -22.82 0.76 -17.16
CA ALA A 136 -23.57 -0.44 -17.50
C ALA A 136 -23.70 -0.57 -19.03
N PRO A 137 -23.73 -1.79 -19.60
CA PRO A 137 -23.71 -2.00 -21.05
C PRO A 137 -24.82 -1.29 -21.83
N ASP A 138 -25.93 -1.02 -21.16
CA ASP A 138 -27.17 -0.36 -21.61
C ASP A 138 -27.10 1.17 -21.56
N ALA A 139 -26.14 1.78 -20.84
CA ALA A 139 -25.90 3.22 -20.87
C ALA A 139 -25.23 3.71 -22.19
N ARG A 140 -25.22 2.85 -23.22
CA ARG A 140 -24.71 3.12 -24.58
C ARG A 140 -25.81 3.38 -25.61
N GLU A 141 -27.04 3.57 -25.15
CA GLU A 141 -28.16 4.11 -25.91
C GLU A 141 -28.49 5.40 -25.15
N ASP A 142 -28.02 6.59 -25.55
CA ASP A 142 -28.49 7.43 -26.66
C ASP A 142 -27.53 8.62 -26.96
#